data_AF-A0A356DW00-F1
#
_entry.id   AF-A0A356DW00-F1
#
_cell.length_a   1.000
_cell.length_b   1.000
_cell.length_c   1.000
_cell.angle_alpha   90.00
_cell.angle_beta   90.00
_cell.angle_gamma   90.00
#
_symmetry.space_group_name_H-M   'P 1'
#
loop_
_entity.id
_entity.type
_entity.pdbx_description
1 polymer ?
#
loop_
_entity_poly.entity_id
_entity_poly.type
_entity_poly.pdbx_seq_one_letter_code
_entity_poly.pdbx_strand_id
1 'polypeptide(L)'
;TRLVAAHCVHIDQGEMRSLMHAGSGIAHNPSSNLKLASGFAPVAKMMELGCNVGIGTDGTASNNDLDFFEEIRLASFIAKPTAEDPTVLPAKQVLAMATSIGAKAIHMGEMIGSLEPGKRADLILVDLSAIHNQPRFNCNPDSIYAQIIYSAKSTDVSDVMVNGKWLMKSKQLLTLNEEELIAEAKVVADNIDKFLRGREQSVHSKLIAIGGAAEEESFEIQAKVHIGDRSAIIDALNAQGIKILRKRHYHEYDTYFEFEDDKNGRLRYREDEFLDANGKITSVRSRLTLIGERMDEDSYNPQNVLLSRSRYFAPATHSLRFYTEYFKPTNTIEIEKDRLRFLIEFEGTEFFVNLDTLIKPELGKFLEIKSRTWSREDADQKSALINDLFKKLGVIDPKLVTQDYLEMIEHQMKSN
;
A
#
# COMPACT_ATOMS: atom_id res chain seq x y z
N THR A 1 38.21 0.66 -0.31
CA THR A 1 37.08 0.02 -1.04
C THR A 1 36.67 0.88 -2.22
N ARG A 2 35.75 0.43 -3.09
CA ARG A 2 35.04 1.28 -4.08
C ARG A 2 33.53 1.39 -3.79
N LEU A 3 33.12 0.99 -2.59
CA LEU A 3 31.73 1.06 -2.15
C LEU A 3 31.23 2.52 -2.12
N VAL A 4 29.98 2.71 -2.57
CA VAL A 4 29.18 3.91 -2.34
C VAL A 4 27.88 3.47 -1.67
N ALA A 5 27.67 3.87 -0.42
CA ALA A 5 26.48 3.52 0.34
C ALA A 5 25.39 4.59 0.12
N ALA A 6 24.26 4.20 -0.45
CA ALA A 6 23.14 5.10 -0.70
C ALA A 6 22.26 5.27 0.55
N HIS A 7 21.67 6.45 0.70
CA HIS A 7 20.72 6.86 1.75
C HIS A 7 21.30 6.94 3.16
N CYS A 8 21.80 5.82 3.71
CA CYS A 8 22.37 5.72 5.06
C CYS A 8 21.48 6.33 6.15
N VAL A 9 20.16 6.07 6.10
CA VAL A 9 19.19 6.66 7.03
C VAL A 9 19.25 6.00 8.41
N HIS A 10 19.31 4.67 8.44
CA HIS A 10 19.35 3.88 9.66
C HIS A 10 20.75 3.30 9.85
N ILE A 11 21.72 4.14 10.21
CA ILE A 11 23.06 3.70 10.57
C ILE A 11 23.49 4.28 11.91
N ASP A 12 24.22 3.49 12.69
CA ASP A 12 24.78 3.91 13.97
C ASP A 12 26.20 4.49 13.82
N GLN A 13 26.75 5.04 14.91
CA GLN A 13 28.07 5.67 14.89
C GLN A 13 29.21 4.67 14.60
N GLY A 14 29.07 3.40 14.99
CA GLY A 14 30.04 2.34 14.72
C GLY A 14 30.08 1.98 13.23
N GLU A 15 28.91 1.90 12.59
CA GLU A 15 28.76 1.72 11.14
C GLU A 15 29.34 2.91 10.37
N MET A 16 29.07 4.15 10.82
CA MET A 16 29.68 5.35 10.22
C MET A 16 31.22 5.30 10.25
N ARG A 17 31.81 4.93 11.39
CA ARG A 17 33.28 4.77 11.50
C ARG A 17 33.80 3.67 10.60
N SER A 18 33.06 2.57 10.47
CA SER A 18 33.42 1.47 9.57
C SER A 18 33.44 1.93 8.11
N LEU A 19 32.45 2.71 7.68
CA LEU A 19 32.40 3.32 6.35
C LEU A 19 33.59 4.28 6.13
N MET A 20 33.89 5.13 7.11
CA MET A 20 35.04 6.05 7.05
C MET A 20 36.36 5.29 6.93
N HIS A 21 36.62 4.30 7.81
CA HIS A 21 37.85 3.52 7.79
C HIS A 21 38.03 2.71 6.50
N ALA A 22 36.94 2.21 5.93
CA ALA A 22 36.98 1.52 4.65
C ALA A 22 37.27 2.46 3.45
N GLY A 23 37.12 3.77 3.65
CA GLY A 23 37.16 4.77 2.59
C GLY A 23 35.94 4.72 1.69
N SER A 24 34.78 4.31 2.20
CA SER A 24 33.53 4.26 1.43
C SER A 24 33.00 5.65 1.13
N GLY A 25 32.36 5.81 -0.03
CA GLY A 25 31.51 6.97 -0.30
C GLY A 25 30.12 6.80 0.29
N ILE A 26 29.44 7.92 0.54
CA ILE A 26 28.04 7.96 0.97
C ILE A 26 27.28 8.88 0.01
N ALA A 27 26.13 8.44 -0.49
CA ALA A 27 25.21 9.24 -1.30
C ALA A 27 23.98 9.59 -0.48
N HIS A 28 23.89 10.85 -0.04
CA HIS A 28 22.74 11.37 0.69
C HIS A 28 21.65 11.83 -0.28
N ASN A 29 20.45 11.22 -0.20
CA ASN A 29 19.32 11.52 -1.07
C ASN A 29 18.14 12.10 -0.26
N PRO A 30 18.18 13.40 0.11
CA PRO A 30 17.24 13.97 1.08
C PRO A 30 15.79 13.95 0.59
N SER A 31 15.48 14.39 -0.64
CA SER A 31 14.08 14.43 -1.11
C SER A 31 13.47 13.03 -1.17
N SER A 32 14.21 12.05 -1.67
CA SER A 32 13.75 10.65 -1.73
C SER A 32 13.49 10.06 -0.34
N ASN A 33 14.40 10.29 0.60
CA ASN A 33 14.21 9.82 1.97
C ASN A 33 12.96 10.43 2.62
N LEU A 34 12.66 11.69 2.35
CA LEU A 34 11.46 12.35 2.88
C LEU A 34 10.19 11.87 2.18
N LYS A 35 10.20 11.80 0.84
CA LYS A 35 9.03 11.41 0.03
C LYS A 35 8.56 9.99 0.34
N LEU A 36 9.50 9.08 0.61
CA LEU A 36 9.21 7.68 0.95
C LEU A 36 9.05 7.42 2.46
N ALA A 37 9.13 8.48 3.28
CA ALA A 37 9.14 8.38 4.75
C ALA A 37 10.23 7.44 5.31
N SER A 38 11.36 7.31 4.60
CA SER A 38 12.51 6.51 5.04
C SER A 38 13.15 7.09 6.31
N GLY A 39 13.11 8.42 6.48
CA GLY A 39 13.62 9.13 7.65
C GLY A 39 14.76 10.10 7.33
N PHE A 40 15.56 10.44 8.35
CA PHE A 40 16.61 11.46 8.24
C PHE A 40 17.99 10.84 8.40
N ALA A 41 18.82 10.92 7.37
CA ALA A 41 20.20 10.47 7.46
C ALA A 41 21.01 11.41 8.38
N PRO A 42 21.83 10.89 9.31
CA PRO A 42 22.61 11.69 10.27
C PRO A 42 23.87 12.33 9.62
N VAL A 43 23.66 13.09 8.55
CA VAL A 43 24.72 13.66 7.70
C VAL A 43 25.68 14.54 8.47
N ALA A 44 25.19 15.38 9.39
CA ALA A 44 26.06 16.22 10.21
C ALA A 44 27.09 15.39 10.99
N LYS A 45 26.65 14.26 11.57
CA LYS A 45 27.54 13.34 12.30
C LYS A 45 28.51 12.62 11.38
N MET A 46 28.06 12.17 10.21
CA MET A 46 28.93 11.54 9.21
C MET A 46 30.04 12.49 8.76
N MET A 47 29.70 13.76 8.52
CA MET A 47 30.66 14.79 8.12
C MET A 47 31.65 15.11 9.24
N GLU A 48 31.19 15.19 10.50
CA GLU A 48 32.06 15.37 11.68
C GLU A 48 33.07 14.22 11.83
N LEU A 49 32.66 12.98 11.54
CA LEU A 49 33.52 11.80 11.57
C LEU A 49 34.49 11.69 10.39
N GLY A 50 34.39 12.57 9.39
CA GLY A 50 35.25 12.56 8.21
C GLY A 50 34.81 11.59 7.11
N CYS A 51 33.55 11.16 7.08
CA CYS A 51 33.02 10.38 5.96
C CYS A 51 32.98 11.22 4.67
N ASN A 52 33.18 10.57 3.52
CA ASN A 52 32.98 11.19 2.21
C ASN A 52 31.49 11.16 1.84
N VAL A 53 30.74 12.19 2.23
CA VAL A 53 29.29 12.30 1.95
C VAL A 53 29.05 13.22 0.74
N GLY A 54 28.63 12.62 -0.38
CA GLY A 54 28.06 13.32 -1.53
C GLY A 54 26.54 13.44 -1.43
N ILE A 55 25.96 14.20 -2.36
CA ILE A 55 24.50 14.39 -2.48
C ILE A 55 24.02 13.74 -3.79
N GLY A 56 22.83 13.15 -3.76
CA GLY A 56 22.18 12.58 -4.93
C GLY A 56 20.68 12.87 -4.91
N THR A 57 20.05 12.80 -6.08
CA THR A 57 18.60 13.03 -6.24
C THR A 57 17.77 11.76 -6.03
N ASP A 58 18.39 10.58 -6.16
CA ASP A 58 17.70 9.32 -6.48
C ASP A 58 16.95 9.39 -7.84
N GLY A 59 16.09 8.42 -8.13
CA GLY A 59 15.28 8.38 -9.35
C GLY A 59 14.03 9.27 -9.32
N THR A 60 13.53 9.61 -10.52
CA THR A 60 12.35 10.48 -10.72
C THR A 60 11.02 9.88 -10.24
N ALA A 61 10.99 8.62 -9.80
CA ALA A 61 9.82 8.01 -9.16
C ALA A 61 9.73 8.32 -7.66
N SER A 62 10.86 8.65 -7.02
CA SER A 62 10.98 8.88 -5.58
C SER A 62 11.47 10.29 -5.24
N ASN A 63 11.65 11.18 -6.22
CA ASN A 63 11.99 12.59 -6.02
C ASN A 63 10.80 13.49 -6.44
N ASN A 64 10.89 14.11 -7.60
CA ASN A 64 10.41 13.55 -8.88
C ASN A 64 11.03 14.29 -10.09
N ASP A 65 12.01 15.18 -9.85
CA ASP A 65 12.89 15.77 -10.85
C ASP A 65 14.34 15.34 -10.60
N LEU A 66 15.29 16.02 -11.25
CA LEU A 66 16.73 15.85 -11.05
C LEU A 66 17.40 17.19 -10.72
N ASP A 67 16.69 18.08 -10.00
CA ASP A 67 17.19 19.40 -9.63
C ASP A 67 18.18 19.32 -8.46
N PHE A 68 19.46 19.36 -8.80
CA PHE A 68 20.52 19.29 -7.83
C PHE A 68 20.62 20.53 -6.92
N PHE A 69 20.12 21.71 -7.35
CA PHE A 69 20.10 22.92 -6.51
C PHE A 69 19.06 22.81 -5.39
N GLU A 70 17.93 22.14 -5.65
CA GLU A 70 16.95 21.83 -4.61
C GLU A 70 17.53 20.83 -3.60
N GLU A 71 18.18 19.76 -4.06
CA GLU A 71 18.79 18.75 -3.17
C GLU A 71 19.85 19.34 -2.23
N ILE A 72 20.75 20.18 -2.74
CA ILE A 72 21.81 20.77 -1.92
C ILE A 72 21.23 21.73 -0.87
N ARG A 73 20.21 22.51 -1.24
CA ARG A 73 19.51 23.39 -0.31
C ARG A 73 18.80 22.58 0.76
N LEU A 74 18.07 21.54 0.35
CA LEU A 74 17.33 20.66 1.26
C LEU A 74 18.28 19.94 2.23
N ALA A 75 19.40 19.38 1.74
CA ALA A 75 20.42 18.76 2.58
C ALA A 75 20.89 19.67 3.72
N SER A 76 21.13 20.96 3.41
CA SER A 76 21.51 21.95 4.42
C SER A 76 20.38 22.23 5.42
N PHE A 77 19.14 22.32 4.94
CA PHE A 77 17.99 22.69 5.76
C PHE A 77 17.54 21.57 6.68
N ILE A 78 17.54 20.32 6.23
CA ILE A 78 17.11 19.19 7.06
C ILE A 78 18.14 18.81 8.12
N ALA A 79 19.43 19.06 7.87
CA ALA A 79 20.50 18.76 8.82
C ALA A 79 20.41 19.61 10.10
N LYS A 80 19.89 20.84 10.01
CA LYS A 80 19.80 21.79 11.14
C LYS A 80 18.80 21.35 12.21
N PRO A 81 17.51 21.10 11.92
CA PRO A 81 16.55 20.66 12.92
C PRO A 81 16.86 19.25 13.41
N THR A 82 17.42 18.37 12.57
CA THR A 82 17.79 17.00 12.99
C THR A 82 18.96 16.97 13.96
N ALA A 83 19.86 17.96 13.90
CA ALA A 83 20.96 18.14 14.85
C ALA A 83 20.64 19.13 15.98
N GLU A 84 19.46 19.76 15.96
CA GLU A 84 19.08 20.87 16.86
C GLU A 84 20.10 22.03 16.89
N ASP A 85 20.79 22.25 15.77
CA ASP A 85 21.87 23.24 15.66
C ASP A 85 21.78 23.99 14.31
N PRO A 86 21.55 25.31 14.29
CA PRO A 86 21.44 26.07 13.04
C PRO A 86 22.78 26.23 12.31
N THR A 87 23.91 25.90 12.94
CA THR A 87 25.26 26.10 12.40
C THR A 87 25.79 24.90 11.61
N VAL A 88 25.16 23.73 11.73
CA VAL A 88 25.59 22.53 11.00
C VAL A 88 25.32 22.65 9.50
N LEU A 89 26.19 21.99 8.72
CA LEU A 89 26.11 21.95 7.26
C LEU A 89 25.95 23.36 6.65
N PRO A 90 26.90 24.29 6.93
CA PRO A 90 26.89 25.61 6.33
C PRO A 90 27.09 25.51 4.81
N ALA A 91 26.64 26.53 4.08
CA ALA A 91 26.60 26.53 2.61
C ALA A 91 27.92 26.11 1.94
N LYS A 92 29.07 26.56 2.46
CA LYS A 92 30.39 26.18 1.91
C LYS A 92 30.65 24.67 1.98
N GLN A 93 30.27 24.03 3.09
CA GLN A 93 30.42 22.58 3.27
C GLN A 93 29.45 21.82 2.35
N VAL A 94 28.23 22.31 2.19
CA VAL A 94 27.23 21.74 1.29
C VAL A 94 27.67 21.82 -0.17
N LEU A 95 28.25 22.96 -0.60
CA LEU A 95 28.84 23.06 -1.94
C LEU A 95 29.99 22.07 -2.12
N ALA A 96 30.81 21.85 -1.08
CA ALA A 96 31.85 20.83 -1.13
C ALA A 96 31.26 19.40 -1.26
N MET A 97 30.18 19.07 -0.55
CA MET A 97 29.43 17.81 -0.72
C MET A 97 28.90 17.63 -2.14
N ALA A 98 28.40 18.71 -2.74
CA ALA A 98 27.92 18.73 -4.13
C ALA A 98 29.04 18.60 -5.18
N THR A 99 30.30 18.86 -4.81
CA THR A 99 31.43 18.95 -5.74
C THR A 99 32.61 18.08 -5.30
N SER A 100 33.57 18.64 -4.57
CA SER A 100 34.84 17.97 -4.22
C SER A 100 34.68 16.74 -3.32
N ILE A 101 33.80 16.78 -2.32
CA ILE A 101 33.50 15.64 -1.45
C ILE A 101 32.61 14.63 -2.18
N GLY A 102 31.67 15.08 -3.02
CA GLY A 102 30.90 14.20 -3.92
C GLY A 102 31.81 13.42 -4.87
N ALA A 103 32.78 14.09 -5.50
CA ALA A 103 33.81 13.47 -6.33
C ALA A 103 34.64 12.44 -5.55
N LYS A 104 35.01 12.73 -4.28
CA LYS A 104 35.66 11.75 -3.39
C LYS A 104 34.75 10.57 -3.07
N ALA A 105 33.47 10.80 -2.80
CA ALA A 105 32.50 9.75 -2.51
C ALA A 105 32.37 8.75 -3.67
N ILE A 106 32.41 9.23 -4.92
CA ILE A 106 32.40 8.37 -6.12
C ILE A 106 33.79 7.94 -6.59
N HIS A 107 34.84 8.13 -5.78
CA HIS A 107 36.22 7.73 -6.07
C HIS A 107 36.85 8.39 -7.30
N MET A 108 36.41 9.61 -7.63
CA MET A 108 36.89 10.44 -8.74
C MET A 108 37.54 11.75 -8.29
N GLY A 109 37.81 11.91 -6.98
CA GLY A 109 38.34 13.14 -6.39
C GLY A 109 39.67 13.63 -6.99
N GLU A 110 40.49 12.75 -7.56
CA GLU A 110 41.72 13.12 -8.25
C GLU A 110 41.48 13.70 -9.66
N MET A 111 40.32 13.43 -10.26
CA MET A 111 40.01 13.80 -11.65
C MET A 111 39.09 15.01 -11.75
N ILE A 112 38.14 15.18 -10.83
CA ILE A 112 37.05 16.17 -10.89
C ILE A 112 36.70 16.73 -9.51
N GLY A 113 35.73 17.66 -9.46
CA GLY A 113 35.14 18.18 -8.22
C GLY A 113 35.81 19.43 -7.65
N SER A 114 36.94 19.87 -8.21
CA SER A 114 37.60 21.14 -7.86
C SER A 114 38.34 21.72 -9.07
N LEU A 115 38.54 23.04 -9.04
CA LEU A 115 39.25 23.79 -10.08
C LEU A 115 40.74 23.86 -9.76
N GLU A 116 41.44 22.76 -10.02
CA GLU A 116 42.88 22.63 -9.76
C GLU A 116 43.62 22.21 -11.04
N PRO A 117 44.82 22.76 -11.32
CA PRO A 117 45.62 22.33 -12.45
C PRO A 117 45.81 20.81 -12.47
N GLY A 118 45.55 20.17 -13.62
CA GLY A 118 45.64 18.73 -13.81
C GLY A 118 44.31 17.98 -13.72
N LYS A 119 43.26 18.58 -13.15
CA LYS A 119 41.90 18.00 -13.17
C LYS A 119 41.18 18.28 -14.49
N ARG A 120 40.12 17.50 -14.77
CA ARG A 120 39.26 17.70 -15.94
C ARG A 120 38.49 19.01 -15.80
N ALA A 121 38.28 19.67 -16.95
CA ALA A 121 37.48 20.87 -17.03
C ALA A 121 35.99 20.54 -17.03
N ASP A 122 35.48 20.21 -15.84
CA ASP A 122 34.06 19.99 -15.56
C ASP A 122 33.54 21.24 -14.82
N LEU A 123 32.81 22.10 -15.54
CA LEU A 123 32.46 23.45 -15.10
C LEU A 123 30.97 23.72 -15.29
N ILE A 124 30.40 24.49 -14.38
CA ILE A 124 29.11 25.15 -14.58
C ILE A 124 29.26 26.65 -14.36
N LEU A 125 28.54 27.45 -15.14
CA LEU A 125 28.40 28.89 -14.91
C LEU A 125 26.99 29.15 -14.36
N VAL A 126 26.91 29.89 -13.25
CA VAL A 126 25.66 30.22 -12.56
C VAL A 126 25.48 31.73 -12.55
N ASP A 127 24.39 32.20 -13.16
CA ASP A 127 24.04 33.62 -13.19
C ASP A 127 23.30 34.04 -11.90
N LEU A 128 24.01 34.76 -11.05
CA LEU A 128 23.48 35.26 -9.78
C LEU A 128 22.85 36.66 -9.91
N SER A 129 22.62 37.18 -11.13
CA SER A 129 22.09 38.54 -11.34
C SER A 129 20.56 38.61 -11.28
N ALA A 130 19.87 37.46 -11.36
CA ALA A 130 18.43 37.36 -11.29
C ALA A 130 17.85 37.95 -9.99
N ILE A 131 16.63 38.49 -10.08
CA ILE A 131 15.96 39.21 -8.98
C ILE A 131 15.85 38.41 -7.69
N HIS A 132 15.62 37.09 -7.77
CA HIS A 132 15.51 36.23 -6.58
C HIS A 132 16.84 36.01 -5.85
N ASN A 133 17.97 36.37 -6.48
CA ASN A 133 19.31 36.28 -5.91
C ASN A 133 19.89 37.66 -5.55
N GLN A 134 19.04 38.69 -5.49
CA GLN A 134 19.42 40.05 -5.08
C GLN A 134 18.74 40.44 -3.76
N PRO A 135 19.33 41.32 -2.94
CA PRO A 135 20.65 41.95 -3.12
C PRO A 135 21.83 41.02 -2.75
N ARG A 136 23.03 41.37 -3.24
CA ARG A 136 24.27 40.68 -2.87
C ARG A 136 24.93 41.33 -1.66
N PHE A 137 25.14 40.54 -0.61
CA PHE A 137 25.92 40.95 0.56
C PHE A 137 27.37 40.48 0.42
N ASN A 138 28.32 41.36 0.74
CA ASN A 138 29.76 41.09 0.71
C ASN A 138 30.42 41.25 2.10
N CYS A 139 29.63 41.22 3.17
CA CYS A 139 30.12 41.42 4.53
C CYS A 139 30.95 40.22 5.05
N ASN A 140 30.83 39.06 4.42
CA ASN A 140 31.59 37.85 4.74
C ASN A 140 32.18 37.26 3.44
N PRO A 141 33.46 36.82 3.41
CA PRO A 141 34.03 36.15 2.23
C PRO A 141 33.25 34.90 1.79
N ASP A 142 32.55 34.23 2.70
CA ASP A 142 31.74 33.04 2.42
C ASP A 142 30.30 33.38 1.95
N SER A 143 29.93 34.67 1.81
CA SER A 143 28.59 35.10 1.38
C SER A 143 28.19 34.56 0.00
N ILE A 144 29.16 34.29 -0.89
CA ILE A 144 28.90 33.70 -2.21
C ILE A 144 28.32 32.28 -2.10
N TYR A 145 28.79 31.48 -1.14
CA TYR A 145 28.28 30.13 -0.94
C TYR A 145 26.82 30.16 -0.49
N ALA A 146 26.46 31.11 0.37
CA ALA A 146 25.08 31.31 0.79
C ALA A 146 24.16 31.66 -0.39
N GLN A 147 24.61 32.53 -1.31
CA GLN A 147 23.84 32.85 -2.53
C GLN A 147 23.62 31.62 -3.41
N ILE A 148 24.64 30.77 -3.59
CA ILE A 148 24.56 29.56 -4.41
C ILE A 148 23.65 28.51 -3.76
N ILE A 149 23.80 28.25 -2.45
CA ILE A 149 23.07 27.15 -1.79
C ILE A 149 21.65 27.54 -1.37
N TYR A 150 21.44 28.78 -0.92
CA TYR A 150 20.15 29.17 -0.32
C TYR A 150 19.22 29.93 -1.27
N SER A 151 19.76 30.56 -2.33
CA SER A 151 18.98 31.43 -3.20
C SER A 151 18.99 31.03 -4.68
N ALA A 152 20.08 30.44 -5.19
CA ALA A 152 20.17 30.08 -6.60
C ALA A 152 19.23 28.92 -6.96
N LYS A 153 18.88 28.85 -8.24
CA LYS A 153 18.02 27.83 -8.84
C LYS A 153 18.76 27.12 -9.98
N SER A 154 18.33 25.92 -10.34
CA SER A 154 18.86 25.22 -11.54
C SER A 154 18.74 26.06 -12.82
N THR A 155 17.67 26.86 -12.95
CA THR A 155 17.44 27.77 -14.08
C THR A 155 18.45 28.91 -14.18
N ASP A 156 19.24 29.14 -13.13
CA ASP A 156 20.31 30.14 -13.13
C ASP A 156 21.59 29.62 -13.80
N VAL A 157 21.70 28.31 -14.07
CA VAL A 157 22.83 27.75 -14.81
C VAL A 157 22.77 28.20 -16.27
N SER A 158 23.82 28.86 -16.75
CA SER A 158 23.91 29.37 -18.12
C SER A 158 24.71 28.47 -19.04
N ASP A 159 25.80 27.88 -18.54
CA ASP A 159 26.74 27.10 -19.35
C ASP A 159 27.22 25.87 -18.57
N VAL A 160 27.41 24.76 -19.28
CA VAL A 160 27.89 23.49 -18.72
C VAL A 160 28.98 22.94 -19.62
N MET A 161 30.12 22.62 -19.02
CA MET A 161 31.26 21.99 -19.67
C MET A 161 31.59 20.68 -18.97
N VAL A 162 31.89 19.65 -19.75
CA VAL A 162 32.41 18.37 -19.26
C VAL A 162 33.66 18.00 -20.05
N ASN A 163 34.75 17.75 -19.34
CA ASN A 163 36.05 17.40 -19.89
C ASN A 163 36.50 18.34 -21.03
N GLY A 164 36.32 19.65 -20.83
CA GLY A 164 36.71 20.66 -21.82
C GLY A 164 35.72 20.87 -22.98
N LYS A 165 34.60 20.13 -23.02
CA LYS A 165 33.57 20.24 -24.06
C LYS A 165 32.31 20.89 -23.52
N TRP A 166 31.83 21.93 -24.19
CA TRP A 166 30.56 22.57 -23.87
C TRP A 166 29.39 21.62 -24.21
N LEU A 167 28.55 21.33 -23.23
CA LEU A 167 27.30 20.58 -23.38
C LEU A 167 26.09 21.52 -23.41
N MET A 168 26.19 22.65 -22.71
CA MET A 168 25.22 23.73 -22.73
C MET A 168 25.96 25.07 -22.79
N LYS A 169 25.45 26.01 -23.59
CA LYS A 169 25.98 27.38 -23.66
C LYS A 169 24.86 28.40 -23.77
N SER A 170 24.89 29.47 -22.97
CA SER A 170 23.82 30.47 -22.93
C SER A 170 22.40 29.86 -22.81
N LYS A 171 22.25 28.83 -21.95
CA LYS A 171 21.03 28.04 -21.73
C LYS A 171 20.52 27.24 -22.95
N GLN A 172 21.38 27.02 -23.95
CA GLN A 172 21.06 26.18 -25.12
C GLN A 172 21.86 24.88 -25.05
N LEU A 173 21.16 23.74 -25.05
CA LEU A 173 21.79 22.42 -25.11
C LEU A 173 22.44 22.20 -26.48
N LEU A 174 23.67 21.70 -26.49
CA LEU A 174 24.47 21.53 -27.71
C LEU A 174 24.53 20.08 -28.21
N THR A 175 24.06 19.13 -27.40
CA THR A 175 24.22 17.68 -27.65
C THR A 175 22.91 16.91 -27.64
N LEU A 176 21.78 17.57 -27.36
CA LEU A 176 20.46 16.94 -27.24
C LEU A 176 19.41 17.83 -27.91
N ASN A 177 18.36 17.22 -28.44
CA ASN A 177 17.17 17.91 -28.94
C ASN A 177 16.02 17.72 -27.94
N GLU A 178 15.63 18.79 -27.26
CA GLU A 178 14.60 18.74 -26.21
C GLU A 178 13.23 18.34 -26.76
N GLU A 179 12.84 18.87 -27.93
CA GLU A 179 11.54 18.58 -28.53
C GLU A 179 11.40 17.10 -28.91
N GLU A 180 12.48 16.50 -29.43
CA GLU A 180 12.53 15.08 -29.78
C GLU A 180 12.44 14.20 -28.53
N LEU A 181 13.20 14.52 -27.48
CA LEU A 181 13.15 13.77 -26.21
C LEU A 181 11.77 13.84 -25.54
N ILE A 182 11.10 15.00 -25.59
CA ILE A 182 9.73 15.14 -25.07
C ILE A 182 8.76 14.27 -25.86
N ALA A 183 8.89 14.22 -27.18
CA ALA A 183 8.06 13.37 -28.03
C ALA A 183 8.28 11.87 -27.73
N GLU A 184 9.53 11.43 -27.59
CA GLU A 184 9.88 10.05 -27.24
C GLU A 184 9.35 9.67 -25.84
N ALA A 185 9.54 10.55 -24.85
CA ALA A 185 9.06 10.33 -23.48
C ALA A 185 7.53 10.18 -23.44
N LYS A 186 6.80 10.92 -24.27
CA LYS A 186 5.34 10.81 -24.37
C LYS A 186 4.88 9.42 -24.84
N VAL A 187 5.59 8.81 -25.80
CA VAL A 187 5.27 7.45 -26.26
C VAL A 187 5.43 6.43 -25.12
N VAL A 188 6.49 6.58 -24.32
CA VAL A 188 6.70 5.72 -23.14
C VAL A 188 5.61 5.96 -22.09
N ALA A 189 5.28 7.22 -21.83
CA ALA A 189 4.21 7.59 -20.90
C ALA A 189 2.87 6.98 -21.31
N ASP A 190 2.47 7.09 -22.58
CA ASP A 190 1.21 6.52 -23.09
C ASP A 190 1.15 4.99 -22.89
N ASN A 191 2.27 4.28 -23.06
CA ASN A 191 2.36 2.84 -22.82
C ASN A 191 2.22 2.49 -21.33
N ILE A 192 2.87 3.26 -20.45
CA ILE A 192 2.74 3.11 -18.99
C ILE A 192 1.30 3.41 -18.57
N ASP A 193 0.69 4.47 -19.10
CA ASP A 193 -0.69 4.88 -18.84
C ASP A 193 -1.67 3.77 -19.23
N LYS A 194 -1.49 3.18 -20.42
CA LYS A 194 -2.32 2.06 -20.88
C LYS A 194 -2.19 0.85 -19.95
N PHE A 195 -0.98 0.53 -19.51
CA PHE A 195 -0.74 -0.55 -18.56
C PHE A 195 -1.40 -0.27 -17.19
N LEU A 196 -1.22 0.94 -16.66
CA LEU A 196 -1.78 1.33 -15.37
C LEU A 196 -3.29 1.40 -15.40
N ARG A 197 -3.92 1.94 -16.46
CA ARG A 197 -5.38 1.96 -16.60
C ARG A 197 -5.97 0.55 -16.60
N GLY A 198 -5.38 -0.36 -17.37
CA GLY A 198 -5.80 -1.76 -17.37
C GLY A 198 -5.68 -2.42 -15.99
N ARG A 199 -4.60 -2.09 -15.25
CA ARG A 199 -4.38 -2.59 -13.89
C ARG A 199 -5.33 -1.96 -12.86
N GLU A 200 -5.57 -0.66 -12.93
CA GLU A 200 -6.36 0.08 -11.95
C GLU A 200 -7.86 -0.19 -12.08
N GLN A 201 -8.33 -0.50 -13.29
CA GLN A 201 -9.69 -0.96 -13.52
C GLN A 201 -9.92 -2.36 -12.93
N SER A 202 -8.89 -3.19 -12.86
CA SER A 202 -8.98 -4.53 -12.30
C SER A 202 -8.89 -4.50 -10.77
N VAL A 203 -10.03 -4.68 -10.10
CA VAL A 203 -10.09 -4.84 -8.63
C VAL A 203 -9.23 -6.02 -8.17
N HIS A 204 -9.20 -7.09 -8.94
CA HIS A 204 -8.35 -8.25 -8.70
C HIS A 204 -6.85 -7.91 -8.74
N SER A 205 -6.40 -7.15 -9.74
CA SER A 205 -4.99 -6.72 -9.84
C SER A 205 -4.58 -5.77 -8.72
N LYS A 206 -5.50 -4.89 -8.29
CA LYS A 206 -5.36 -4.05 -7.10
C LYS A 206 -5.25 -4.88 -5.82
N LEU A 207 -6.04 -5.95 -5.69
CA LEU A 207 -5.99 -6.87 -4.55
C LEU A 207 -4.65 -7.63 -4.47
N ILE A 208 -4.17 -8.17 -5.60
CA ILE A 208 -2.86 -8.84 -5.68
C ILE A 208 -1.74 -7.89 -5.23
N ALA A 209 -1.78 -6.63 -5.68
CA ALA A 209 -0.75 -5.65 -5.40
C ALA A 209 -0.55 -5.34 -3.91
N ILE A 210 -1.63 -5.33 -3.12
CA ILE A 210 -1.57 -5.00 -1.70
C ILE A 210 -1.31 -6.22 -0.83
N GLY A 211 -1.93 -7.36 -1.14
CA GLY A 211 -2.04 -8.44 -0.17
C GLY A 211 -1.57 -9.80 -0.63
N GLY A 212 -1.20 -9.98 -1.91
CA GLY A 212 -0.98 -11.30 -2.50
C GLY A 212 -2.27 -12.12 -2.46
N ALA A 213 -3.03 -12.14 -3.55
CA ALA A 213 -4.31 -12.84 -3.57
C ALA A 213 -4.09 -14.35 -3.78
N ALA A 214 -4.69 -15.18 -2.93
CA ALA A 214 -4.80 -16.62 -3.17
C ALA A 214 -6.21 -16.94 -3.69
N GLU A 215 -6.27 -17.67 -4.80
CA GLU A 215 -7.51 -18.18 -5.39
C GLU A 215 -7.98 -19.44 -4.65
N GLU A 216 -9.24 -19.46 -4.23
CA GLU A 216 -9.93 -20.66 -3.77
C GLU A 216 -11.22 -20.83 -4.58
N GLU A 217 -11.30 -21.88 -5.39
CA GLU A 217 -12.55 -22.36 -5.95
C GLU A 217 -13.18 -23.34 -4.96
N SER A 218 -14.38 -23.07 -4.46
CA SER A 218 -15.11 -24.05 -3.65
C SER A 218 -16.60 -23.92 -3.88
N PHE A 219 -17.27 -25.07 -3.94
CA PHE A 219 -18.71 -25.13 -3.83
C PHE A 219 -19.08 -24.80 -2.38
N GLU A 220 -19.89 -23.78 -2.22
CA GLU A 220 -20.42 -23.39 -0.91
C GLU A 220 -21.91 -23.71 -0.89
N ILE A 221 -22.32 -24.48 0.12
CA ILE A 221 -23.72 -24.78 0.34
C ILE A 221 -24.14 -24.01 1.57
N GLN A 222 -25.21 -23.25 1.44
CA GLN A 222 -25.75 -22.50 2.56
C GLN A 222 -27.26 -22.40 2.48
N ALA A 223 -27.92 -22.63 3.61
CA ALA A 223 -29.35 -22.41 3.78
C ALA A 223 -29.58 -21.64 5.06
N LYS A 224 -30.58 -20.75 5.04
CA LYS A 224 -30.93 -19.90 6.17
C LYS A 224 -32.41 -20.02 6.48
N VAL A 225 -32.76 -19.89 7.75
CA VAL A 225 -34.16 -19.80 8.19
C VAL A 225 -34.27 -18.69 9.22
N HIS A 226 -35.32 -17.89 9.13
CA HIS A 226 -35.61 -16.88 10.14
C HIS A 226 -36.06 -17.56 11.45
N ILE A 227 -35.50 -17.17 12.58
CA ILE A 227 -35.80 -17.74 13.90
C ILE A 227 -36.25 -16.65 14.87
N GLY A 228 -37.17 -16.97 15.78
CA GLY A 228 -37.58 -16.04 16.84
C GLY A 228 -36.59 -15.97 18.00
N ASP A 229 -36.05 -17.13 18.39
CA ASP A 229 -35.17 -17.28 19.54
C ASP A 229 -33.94 -18.15 19.25
N ARG A 230 -32.77 -17.66 19.66
CA ARG A 230 -31.48 -18.36 19.55
C ARG A 230 -31.33 -19.42 20.64
N SER A 231 -31.94 -19.22 21.81
CA SER A 231 -31.76 -20.11 22.97
C SER A 231 -32.26 -21.52 22.67
N ALA A 232 -33.44 -21.64 22.05
CA ALA A 232 -34.02 -22.91 21.65
C ALA A 232 -33.12 -23.74 20.72
N ILE A 233 -32.40 -23.10 19.79
CA ILE A 233 -31.47 -23.79 18.90
C ILE A 233 -30.18 -24.19 19.62
N ILE A 234 -29.69 -23.36 20.54
CA ILE A 234 -28.54 -23.70 21.38
C ILE A 234 -28.85 -24.91 22.24
N ASP A 235 -30.03 -24.95 22.85
CA ASP A 235 -30.49 -26.08 23.64
C ASP A 235 -30.61 -27.34 22.76
N ALA A 236 -31.18 -27.22 21.55
CA ALA A 236 -31.26 -28.34 20.59
C ALA A 236 -29.87 -28.87 20.17
N LEU A 237 -28.89 -27.98 19.94
CA LEU A 237 -27.50 -28.34 19.64
C LEU A 237 -26.84 -29.12 20.79
N ASN A 238 -27.18 -28.78 22.04
CA ASN A 238 -26.66 -29.46 23.22
C ASN A 238 -27.46 -30.73 23.58
N ALA A 239 -28.73 -30.82 23.20
CA ALA A 239 -29.67 -31.82 23.72
C ALA A 239 -29.72 -33.15 22.95
N GLN A 240 -29.00 -33.33 21.83
CA GLN A 240 -29.04 -34.59 21.08
C GLN A 240 -27.78 -34.80 20.26
N GLY A 241 -27.04 -35.90 20.48
CA GLY A 241 -26.21 -36.66 19.51
C GLY A 241 -25.25 -35.95 18.52
N ILE A 242 -25.21 -34.62 18.49
CA ILE A 242 -24.46 -33.77 17.57
C ILE A 242 -23.18 -33.39 18.29
N LYS A 243 -22.05 -33.75 17.69
CA LYS A 243 -20.74 -33.51 18.27
C LYS A 243 -20.29 -32.10 17.92
N ILE A 244 -20.22 -31.22 18.93
CA ILE A 244 -19.70 -29.86 18.76
C ILE A 244 -18.17 -29.90 18.83
N LEU A 245 -17.52 -29.58 17.72
CA LEU A 245 -16.06 -29.55 17.62
C LEU A 245 -15.49 -28.20 18.09
N ARG A 246 -16.17 -27.09 17.80
CA ARG A 246 -15.71 -25.75 18.15
C ARG A 246 -16.86 -24.74 18.25
N LYS A 247 -16.77 -23.81 19.21
CA LYS A 247 -17.69 -22.66 19.34
C LYS A 247 -16.91 -21.35 19.25
N ARG A 248 -17.48 -20.35 18.59
CA ARG A 248 -16.97 -18.97 18.52
C ARG A 248 -18.11 -17.96 18.62
N HIS A 249 -17.86 -16.84 19.27
CA HIS A 249 -18.78 -15.69 19.32
C HIS A 249 -18.00 -14.47 18.90
N TYR A 250 -18.53 -13.73 17.93
CA TYR A 250 -17.90 -12.51 17.46
C TYR A 250 -18.93 -11.57 16.84
N HIS A 251 -18.62 -10.29 16.88
CA HIS A 251 -19.30 -9.27 16.12
C HIS A 251 -18.67 -9.22 14.72
N GLU A 252 -19.47 -9.35 13.66
CA GLU A 252 -19.02 -9.38 12.26
C GLU A 252 -19.47 -8.10 11.56
N TYR A 253 -18.50 -7.28 11.14
CA TYR A 253 -18.71 -6.10 10.31
C TYR A 253 -18.25 -6.41 8.89
N ASP A 254 -19.18 -6.45 7.94
CA ASP A 254 -18.88 -6.57 6.51
C ASP A 254 -19.18 -5.24 5.81
N THR A 255 -18.19 -4.68 5.11
CA THR A 255 -18.35 -3.58 4.16
C THR A 255 -18.12 -4.11 2.76
N TYR A 256 -19.16 -4.06 1.93
CA TYR A 256 -19.12 -4.44 0.52
C TYR A 256 -18.89 -3.21 -0.34
N PHE A 257 -17.91 -3.30 -1.23
CA PHE A 257 -17.53 -2.29 -2.20
C PHE A 257 -18.06 -2.69 -3.58
N GLU A 258 -18.84 -1.78 -4.17
CA GLU A 258 -19.37 -1.90 -5.53
C GLU A 258 -18.58 -1.02 -6.49
N PHE A 259 -18.47 -1.48 -7.74
CA PHE A 259 -17.72 -0.83 -8.81
C PHE A 259 -18.62 -0.72 -10.04
N GLU A 260 -18.38 0.26 -10.91
CA GLU A 260 -19.24 0.53 -12.10
C GLU A 260 -19.32 -0.63 -13.11
N ASP A 261 -18.32 -1.51 -13.15
CA ASP A 261 -18.28 -2.65 -14.06
C ASP A 261 -18.49 -3.96 -13.29
N ASP A 262 -19.66 -4.58 -13.49
CA ASP A 262 -20.10 -5.83 -12.85
C ASP A 262 -19.09 -6.98 -13.04
N LYS A 263 -18.28 -6.94 -14.11
CA LYS A 263 -17.26 -7.97 -14.40
C LYS A 263 -16.13 -8.04 -13.39
N ASN A 264 -15.94 -7.01 -12.57
CA ASN A 264 -14.87 -6.97 -11.57
C ASN A 264 -15.22 -7.75 -10.29
N GLY A 265 -16.44 -8.26 -10.17
CA GLY A 265 -16.93 -8.85 -8.93
C GLY A 265 -17.09 -7.81 -7.81
N ARG A 266 -17.33 -8.28 -6.58
CA ARG A 266 -17.52 -7.41 -5.41
C ARG A 266 -16.42 -7.62 -4.40
N LEU A 267 -15.84 -6.53 -3.90
CA LEU A 267 -14.81 -6.60 -2.86
C LEU A 267 -15.45 -6.42 -1.50
N ARG A 268 -15.19 -7.34 -0.57
CA ARG A 268 -15.67 -7.27 0.81
C ARG A 268 -14.50 -7.05 1.76
N TYR A 269 -14.54 -5.98 2.53
CA TYR A 269 -13.77 -5.81 3.76
C TYR A 269 -14.58 -6.40 4.91
N ARG A 270 -13.97 -7.31 5.67
CA ARG A 270 -14.57 -7.93 6.85
C ARG A 270 -13.71 -7.66 8.07
N GLU A 271 -14.35 -7.34 9.18
CA GLU A 271 -13.75 -7.25 10.50
C GLU A 271 -14.55 -8.12 11.49
N ASP A 272 -13.87 -9.11 12.08
CA ASP A 272 -14.43 -9.99 13.11
C ASP A 272 -13.87 -9.56 14.48
N GLU A 273 -14.72 -9.07 15.38
CA GLU A 273 -14.37 -8.78 16.78
C GLU A 273 -14.74 -9.97 17.68
N PHE A 274 -13.76 -10.77 18.09
CA PHE A 274 -14.00 -11.96 18.92
C PHE A 274 -14.33 -11.60 20.37
N LEU A 275 -15.44 -12.12 20.87
CA LEU A 275 -15.95 -11.84 22.21
C LEU A 275 -15.62 -12.97 23.18
N ASP A 276 -15.26 -12.63 24.42
CA ASP A 276 -15.18 -13.57 25.53
C ASP A 276 -16.56 -13.84 26.16
N ALA A 277 -16.59 -14.69 27.19
CA ALA A 277 -17.82 -15.03 27.90
C ALA A 277 -18.50 -13.84 28.61
N ASN A 278 -17.77 -12.73 28.83
CA ASN A 278 -18.28 -11.52 29.44
C ASN A 278 -18.65 -10.44 28.39
N GLY A 279 -18.56 -10.78 27.09
CA GLY A 279 -18.83 -9.84 25.99
C GLY A 279 -17.70 -8.85 25.72
N LYS A 280 -16.49 -9.08 26.23
CA LYS A 280 -15.33 -8.21 25.97
C LYS A 280 -14.57 -8.67 24.72
N ILE A 281 -14.14 -7.71 23.91
CA ILE A 281 -13.33 -7.97 22.71
C ILE A 281 -11.95 -8.50 23.13
N THR A 282 -11.59 -9.65 22.58
CA THR A 282 -10.32 -10.36 22.84
C THR A 282 -9.31 -10.22 21.72
N SER A 283 -9.79 -10.21 20.48
CA SER A 283 -8.98 -10.06 19.28
C SER A 283 -9.84 -9.57 18.13
N VAL A 284 -9.21 -8.85 17.19
CA VAL A 284 -9.85 -8.37 15.97
C VAL A 284 -9.13 -9.01 14.79
N ARG A 285 -9.90 -9.49 13.81
CA ARG A 285 -9.36 -10.05 12.57
C ARG A 285 -10.02 -9.40 11.37
N SER A 286 -9.20 -8.78 10.53
CA SER A 286 -9.66 -8.18 9.29
C SER A 286 -9.22 -8.97 8.05
N ARG A 287 -10.05 -9.01 7.00
CA ARG A 287 -9.76 -9.70 5.74
C ARG A 287 -10.45 -9.02 4.56
N LEU A 288 -9.77 -9.01 3.41
CA LEU A 288 -10.37 -8.70 2.10
C LEU A 288 -10.78 -9.97 1.36
N THR A 289 -11.96 -9.97 0.76
CA THR A 289 -12.44 -11.05 -0.12
C THR A 289 -12.99 -10.45 -1.40
N LEU A 290 -12.36 -10.72 -2.55
CA LEU A 290 -12.99 -10.47 -3.84
C LEU A 290 -13.89 -11.65 -4.18
N ILE A 291 -15.17 -11.37 -4.39
CA ILE A 291 -16.22 -12.34 -4.70
C ILE A 291 -16.53 -12.19 -6.18
N GLY A 292 -16.22 -13.22 -6.97
CA GLY A 292 -16.56 -13.26 -8.40
C GLY A 292 -18.05 -13.45 -8.64
N GLU A 293 -18.45 -13.36 -9.91
CA GLU A 293 -19.83 -13.61 -10.34
C GLU A 293 -20.29 -15.04 -10.01
N ARG A 294 -21.61 -15.19 -9.87
CA ARG A 294 -22.26 -16.48 -9.65
C ARG A 294 -22.23 -17.29 -10.94
N MET A 295 -21.50 -18.40 -10.94
CA MET A 295 -21.45 -19.34 -12.08
C MET A 295 -22.64 -20.30 -12.00
N ASP A 296 -23.86 -19.79 -12.26
CA ASP A 296 -25.04 -20.63 -12.41
C ASP A 296 -25.35 -20.80 -13.90
N GLU A 297 -24.82 -21.87 -14.51
CA GLU A 297 -25.48 -22.49 -15.66
C GLU A 297 -26.66 -23.32 -15.13
N ASP A 298 -27.87 -22.88 -15.47
CA ASP A 298 -29.18 -23.53 -15.27
C ASP A 298 -29.78 -23.57 -13.85
N SER A 299 -30.63 -22.58 -13.51
CA SER A 299 -31.47 -22.62 -12.31
C SER A 299 -32.92 -22.19 -12.57
N TYR A 300 -33.75 -23.14 -13.02
CA TYR A 300 -35.22 -23.09 -12.96
C TYR A 300 -35.79 -23.68 -11.65
N ASN A 301 -34.96 -23.84 -10.60
CA ASN A 301 -35.40 -24.41 -9.33
C ASN A 301 -35.10 -23.48 -8.12
N PRO A 302 -36.12 -22.85 -7.51
CA PRO A 302 -35.96 -21.90 -6.40
C PRO A 302 -35.50 -22.51 -5.06
N GLN A 303 -35.34 -23.84 -4.98
CA GLN A 303 -34.81 -24.53 -3.79
C GLN A 303 -33.32 -24.87 -3.87
N ASN A 304 -32.57 -24.35 -4.85
CA ASN A 304 -31.17 -24.70 -5.01
C ASN A 304 -30.29 -24.04 -3.92
N VAL A 305 -29.66 -24.86 -3.08
CA VAL A 305 -28.83 -24.47 -1.91
C VAL A 305 -27.33 -24.35 -2.30
N LEU A 306 -26.98 -24.79 -3.51
CA LEU A 306 -25.61 -24.80 -4.03
C LEU A 306 -25.24 -23.43 -4.60
N LEU A 307 -24.12 -22.86 -4.14
CA LEU A 307 -23.53 -21.64 -4.69
C LEU A 307 -22.11 -21.93 -5.19
N SER A 308 -21.84 -21.59 -6.45
CA SER A 308 -20.50 -21.60 -7.03
C SER A 308 -20.04 -20.17 -7.33
N ARG A 309 -18.94 -19.74 -6.70
CA ARG A 309 -18.29 -18.44 -6.94
C ARG A 309 -16.78 -18.57 -6.79
N SER A 310 -16.01 -17.93 -7.66
CA SER A 310 -14.57 -17.72 -7.43
C SER A 310 -14.37 -16.72 -6.29
N ARG A 311 -13.38 -17.00 -5.43
CA ARG A 311 -13.03 -16.11 -4.32
C ARG A 311 -11.53 -15.92 -4.22
N TYR A 312 -11.14 -14.67 -4.04
CA TYR A 312 -9.76 -14.30 -3.82
C TYR A 312 -9.61 -13.67 -2.44
N PHE A 313 -8.75 -14.25 -1.62
CA PHE A 313 -8.51 -13.77 -0.26
C PHE A 313 -7.20 -12.99 -0.17
N ALA A 314 -7.24 -11.89 0.58
CA ALA A 314 -6.06 -11.13 0.97
C ALA A 314 -6.16 -10.69 2.44
N PRO A 315 -5.04 -10.59 3.17
CA PRO A 315 -5.02 -10.00 4.50
C PRO A 315 -5.40 -8.52 4.43
N ALA A 316 -6.14 -8.04 5.42
CA ALA A 316 -6.44 -6.62 5.56
C ALA A 316 -5.55 -6.01 6.64
N THR A 317 -4.41 -5.43 6.24
CA THR A 317 -3.39 -4.84 7.13
C THR A 317 -3.53 -3.33 7.32
N HIS A 318 -4.43 -2.69 6.57
CA HIS A 318 -4.69 -1.25 6.64
C HIS A 318 -6.11 -0.96 7.12
N SER A 319 -6.40 0.31 7.43
CA SER A 319 -7.71 0.73 7.88
C SER A 319 -8.74 0.68 6.75
N LEU A 320 -10.04 0.61 7.12
CA LEU A 320 -11.14 0.71 6.17
C LEU A 320 -11.03 1.97 5.29
N ARG A 321 -10.64 3.11 5.89
CA ARG A 321 -10.42 4.37 5.17
C ARG A 321 -9.38 4.24 4.05
N PHE A 322 -8.25 3.60 4.35
CA PHE A 322 -7.22 3.35 3.34
C PHE A 322 -7.79 2.55 2.16
N TYR A 323 -8.58 1.50 2.44
CA TYR A 323 -9.18 0.69 1.38
C TYR A 323 -10.23 1.45 0.57
N THR A 324 -11.04 2.30 1.19
CA THR A 324 -11.98 3.18 0.48
C THR A 324 -11.24 4.12 -0.46
N GLU A 325 -10.16 4.76 -0.01
CA GLU A 325 -9.36 5.68 -0.83
C GLU A 325 -8.57 4.96 -1.94
N TYR A 326 -8.12 3.72 -1.69
CA TYR A 326 -7.37 2.92 -2.65
C TYR A 326 -8.24 2.31 -3.74
N PHE A 327 -9.36 1.67 -3.36
CA PHE A 327 -10.24 0.98 -4.31
C PHE A 327 -11.22 1.94 -4.99
N LYS A 328 -11.58 3.05 -4.35
CA LYS A 328 -12.52 4.06 -4.86
C LYS A 328 -13.84 3.44 -5.35
N PRO A 329 -14.60 2.78 -4.46
CA PRO A 329 -15.87 2.18 -4.83
C PRO A 329 -16.91 3.24 -5.21
N THR A 330 -17.83 2.89 -6.11
CA THR A 330 -18.95 3.74 -6.52
C THR A 330 -20.02 3.79 -5.43
N ASN A 331 -20.20 2.68 -4.73
CA ASN A 331 -21.16 2.53 -3.64
C ASN A 331 -20.65 1.55 -2.58
N THR A 332 -21.18 1.65 -1.37
CA THR A 332 -20.82 0.79 -0.24
C THR A 332 -22.06 0.29 0.50
N ILE A 333 -22.13 -1.01 0.75
CA ILE A 333 -23.20 -1.64 1.56
C ILE A 333 -22.57 -2.19 2.84
N GLU A 334 -23.15 -1.85 3.98
CA GLU A 334 -22.68 -2.29 5.29
C GLU A 334 -23.63 -3.33 5.88
N ILE A 335 -23.06 -4.44 6.36
CA ILE A 335 -23.77 -5.47 7.10
C ILE A 335 -23.08 -5.65 8.45
N GLU A 336 -23.83 -5.43 9.51
CA GLU A 336 -23.41 -5.63 10.90
C GLU A 336 -24.23 -6.77 11.51
N LYS A 337 -23.57 -7.74 12.12
CA LYS A 337 -24.26 -8.83 12.82
C LYS A 337 -23.49 -9.39 14.00
N ASP A 338 -24.25 -9.83 14.99
CA ASP A 338 -23.78 -10.64 16.10
C ASP A 338 -23.89 -12.13 15.73
N ARG A 339 -22.76 -12.84 15.70
CA ARG A 339 -22.68 -14.23 15.23
C ARG A 339 -22.19 -15.18 16.31
N LEU A 340 -23.00 -16.20 16.59
CA LEU A 340 -22.60 -17.37 17.35
C LEU A 340 -22.41 -18.56 16.41
N ARG A 341 -21.16 -18.99 16.23
CA ARG A 341 -20.78 -20.02 15.25
C ARG A 341 -20.34 -21.31 15.94
N PHE A 342 -20.95 -22.42 15.53
CA PHE A 342 -20.61 -23.77 15.94
C PHE A 342 -20.06 -24.53 14.74
N LEU A 343 -18.91 -25.18 14.90
CA LEU A 343 -18.46 -26.25 14.03
C LEU A 343 -18.95 -27.55 14.65
N ILE A 344 -19.75 -28.29 13.91
CA ILE A 344 -20.32 -29.57 14.35
C ILE A 344 -19.99 -30.68 13.38
N GLU A 345 -20.01 -31.90 13.87
CA GLU A 345 -19.98 -33.13 13.07
C GLU A 345 -21.37 -33.78 13.16
N PHE A 346 -22.02 -33.95 12.01
CA PHE A 346 -23.33 -34.57 11.87
C PHE A 346 -23.27 -35.64 10.78
N GLU A 347 -23.60 -36.87 11.13
CA GLU A 347 -23.54 -38.04 10.23
C GLU A 347 -22.19 -38.17 9.48
N GLY A 348 -21.09 -37.94 10.20
CA GLY A 348 -19.74 -38.03 9.64
C GLY A 348 -19.30 -36.82 8.79
N THR A 349 -20.13 -35.79 8.69
CA THR A 349 -19.88 -34.59 7.89
C THR A 349 -19.79 -33.33 8.75
N GLU A 350 -18.84 -32.45 8.45
CA GLU A 350 -18.67 -31.19 9.16
C GLU A 350 -19.57 -30.07 8.60
N PHE A 351 -20.27 -29.38 9.51
CA PHE A 351 -21.08 -28.22 9.19
C PHE A 351 -20.76 -27.05 10.11
N PHE A 352 -20.87 -25.84 9.58
CA PHE A 352 -20.96 -24.63 10.37
C PHE A 352 -22.41 -24.27 10.59
N VAL A 353 -22.81 -24.18 11.85
CA VAL A 353 -24.11 -23.68 12.27
C VAL A 353 -23.89 -22.28 12.85
N ASN A 354 -24.46 -21.27 12.19
CA ASN A 354 -24.37 -19.87 12.61
C ASN A 354 -25.74 -19.41 13.11
N LEU A 355 -25.76 -18.87 14.32
CA LEU A 355 -26.90 -18.15 14.87
C LEU A 355 -26.60 -16.66 14.78
N ASP A 356 -27.21 -16.01 13.80
CA ASP A 356 -26.92 -14.63 13.44
C ASP A 356 -28.05 -13.72 13.92
N THR A 357 -27.70 -12.55 14.43
CA THR A 357 -28.62 -11.42 14.60
C THR A 357 -28.12 -10.27 13.75
N LEU A 358 -28.89 -9.93 12.72
CA LEU A 358 -28.56 -8.85 11.79
C LEU A 358 -28.96 -7.53 12.46
N ILE A 359 -27.96 -6.72 12.78
CA ILE A 359 -28.08 -5.45 13.49
C ILE A 359 -28.25 -4.31 12.48
N LYS A 360 -27.47 -4.35 11.39
CA LYS A 360 -27.52 -3.38 10.31
C LYS A 360 -27.46 -4.10 8.96
N PRO A 361 -28.46 -3.93 8.08
CA PRO A 361 -29.81 -3.49 8.41
C PRO A 361 -30.50 -4.50 9.35
N GLU A 362 -31.48 -4.03 10.13
CA GLU A 362 -32.20 -4.86 11.09
C GLU A 362 -33.14 -5.83 10.36
N LEU A 363 -32.65 -7.07 10.14
CA LEU A 363 -33.38 -8.12 9.42
C LEU A 363 -33.86 -9.26 10.33
N GLY A 364 -33.62 -9.13 11.65
CA GLY A 364 -33.97 -10.14 12.63
C GLY A 364 -32.90 -11.21 12.83
N LYS A 365 -33.33 -12.39 13.28
CA LYS A 365 -32.43 -13.47 13.69
C LYS A 365 -32.53 -14.64 12.73
N PHE A 366 -31.40 -15.25 12.42
CA PHE A 366 -31.32 -16.34 11.46
C PHE A 366 -30.52 -17.52 12.00
N LEU A 367 -30.97 -18.72 11.63
CA LEU A 367 -30.18 -19.94 11.68
C LEU A 367 -29.64 -20.18 10.27
N GLU A 368 -28.32 -20.07 10.10
CA GLU A 368 -27.61 -20.40 8.86
C GLU A 368 -26.82 -21.70 9.05
N ILE A 369 -27.01 -22.66 8.14
CA ILE A 369 -26.19 -23.88 8.08
C ILE A 369 -25.36 -23.81 6.81
N LYS A 370 -24.05 -24.06 6.96
CA LYS A 370 -23.07 -23.82 5.90
C LYS A 370 -22.02 -24.92 5.85
N SER A 371 -21.70 -25.38 4.64
CA SER A 371 -20.54 -26.25 4.38
C SER A 371 -19.84 -25.85 3.09
N ARG A 372 -18.58 -26.29 2.94
CA ARG A 372 -17.77 -26.06 1.75
C ARG A 372 -17.19 -27.38 1.25
N THR A 373 -17.05 -27.50 -0.07
CA THR A 373 -16.44 -28.66 -0.70
C THR A 373 -15.84 -28.30 -2.07
N TRP A 374 -14.95 -29.15 -2.55
CA TRP A 374 -14.32 -29.06 -3.87
C TRP A 374 -15.05 -29.93 -4.92
N SER A 375 -16.00 -30.77 -4.51
CA SER A 375 -16.74 -31.67 -5.40
C SER A 375 -18.23 -31.34 -5.43
N ARG A 376 -18.82 -31.26 -6.63
CA ARG A 376 -20.26 -31.05 -6.83
C ARG A 376 -21.09 -32.21 -6.27
N GLU A 377 -20.63 -33.45 -6.42
CA GLU A 377 -21.34 -34.64 -5.94
C GLU A 377 -21.40 -34.67 -4.41
N ASP A 378 -20.29 -34.36 -3.74
CA ASP A 378 -20.26 -34.16 -2.28
C ASP A 378 -21.17 -32.99 -1.88
N ALA A 379 -21.28 -31.99 -2.76
CA ALA A 379 -22.10 -30.83 -2.47
C ALA A 379 -23.60 -31.16 -2.44
N ASP A 380 -24.06 -31.96 -3.40
CA ASP A 380 -25.44 -32.43 -3.47
C ASP A 380 -25.80 -33.34 -2.26
N GLN A 381 -24.88 -34.22 -1.85
CA GLN A 381 -25.05 -35.04 -0.64
C GLN A 381 -25.17 -34.20 0.63
N LYS A 382 -24.28 -33.19 0.79
CA LYS A 382 -24.33 -32.25 1.91
C LYS A 382 -25.61 -31.42 1.93
N SER A 383 -26.13 -31.04 0.77
CA SER A 383 -27.40 -30.32 0.64
C SER A 383 -28.59 -31.10 1.21
N ALA A 384 -28.63 -32.42 0.97
CA ALA A 384 -29.66 -33.29 1.55
C ALA A 384 -29.57 -33.33 3.10
N LEU A 385 -28.37 -33.45 3.65
CA LEU A 385 -28.13 -33.50 5.11
C LEU A 385 -28.49 -32.18 5.82
N ILE A 386 -28.38 -31.04 5.15
CA ILE A 386 -28.76 -29.73 5.74
C ILE A 386 -30.24 -29.70 6.11
N ASN A 387 -31.12 -30.24 5.26
CA ASN A 387 -32.56 -30.28 5.53
C ASN A 387 -32.88 -31.12 6.76
N ASP A 388 -32.19 -32.25 6.93
CA ASP A 388 -32.39 -33.11 8.10
C ASP A 388 -31.79 -32.50 9.36
N LEU A 389 -30.67 -31.77 9.23
CA LEU A 389 -30.10 -31.01 10.34
C LEU A 389 -31.05 -29.88 10.80
N PHE A 390 -31.75 -29.18 9.89
CA PHE A 390 -32.77 -28.20 10.29
C PHE A 390 -33.91 -28.83 11.11
N LYS A 391 -34.43 -29.98 10.67
CA LYS A 391 -35.46 -30.71 11.41
C LYS A 391 -34.95 -31.14 12.79
N LYS A 392 -33.70 -31.61 12.86
CA LYS A 392 -33.06 -32.02 14.11
C LYS A 392 -32.90 -30.87 15.10
N LEU A 393 -32.66 -29.66 14.58
CA LEU A 393 -32.58 -28.42 15.35
C LEU A 393 -33.96 -27.82 15.70
N GLY A 394 -35.06 -28.53 15.43
CA GLY A 394 -36.41 -28.12 15.83
C GLY A 394 -37.11 -27.19 14.85
N VAL A 395 -36.59 -27.02 13.64
CA VAL A 395 -37.24 -26.22 12.58
C VAL A 395 -38.12 -27.13 11.72
N ILE A 396 -39.43 -27.07 11.94
CA ILE A 396 -40.43 -27.87 11.20
C ILE A 396 -40.92 -27.04 10.00
N ASP A 397 -40.75 -27.58 8.79
CA ASP A 397 -41.12 -26.95 7.50
C ASP A 397 -40.45 -25.57 7.24
N PRO A 398 -39.12 -25.54 7.09
CA PRO A 398 -38.38 -24.29 6.93
C PRO A 398 -38.76 -23.58 5.63
N LYS A 399 -39.20 -22.32 5.72
CA LYS A 399 -39.14 -21.39 4.59
C LYS A 399 -37.67 -21.03 4.34
N LEU A 400 -36.99 -21.89 3.58
CA LEU A 400 -35.56 -21.76 3.30
C LEU A 400 -35.29 -20.48 2.51
N VAL A 401 -34.38 -19.67 3.04
CA VAL A 401 -33.79 -18.52 2.35
C VAL A 401 -32.43 -18.97 1.83
N THR A 402 -32.33 -19.12 0.51
CA THR A 402 -31.11 -19.53 -0.19
C THR A 402 -30.21 -18.34 -0.54
N GLN A 403 -30.79 -17.13 -0.56
CA GLN A 403 -30.08 -15.88 -0.79
C GLN A 403 -29.03 -15.62 0.31
N ASP A 404 -27.92 -14.99 -0.07
CA ASP A 404 -26.99 -14.44 0.91
C ASP A 404 -27.55 -13.14 1.53
N TYR A 405 -27.00 -12.70 2.67
CA TYR A 405 -27.52 -11.51 3.35
C TYR A 405 -27.41 -10.25 2.50
N LEU A 406 -26.44 -10.17 1.59
CA LEU A 406 -26.26 -9.02 0.71
C LEU A 406 -27.37 -8.99 -0.35
N GLU A 407 -27.65 -10.13 -0.99
CA GLU A 407 -28.75 -10.29 -1.96
C GLU A 407 -30.11 -9.93 -1.35
N MET A 408 -30.34 -10.34 -0.09
CA MET A 408 -31.57 -10.00 0.63
C MET A 408 -31.74 -8.48 0.79
N ILE A 409 -30.66 -7.79 1.13
CA ILE A 409 -30.66 -6.32 1.31
C ILE A 409 -30.87 -5.63 -0.03
N GLU A 410 -30.18 -6.06 -1.07
CA GLU A 410 -30.33 -5.51 -2.42
C GLU A 410 -31.75 -5.66 -2.95
N HIS A 411 -32.38 -6.82 -2.74
CA HIS A 411 -33.78 -7.02 -3.10
C HIS A 411 -34.72 -6.10 -2.34
N GLN A 412 -34.47 -5.88 -1.04
CA GLN A 412 -35.27 -4.95 -0.24
C GLN A 412 -35.07 -3.49 -0.68
N MET A 413 -33.85 -3.10 -1.05
CA MET A 413 -33.54 -1.76 -1.57
C MET A 413 -34.12 -1.51 -2.96
N LYS A 414 -34.26 -2.54 -3.81
CA LYS A 414 -34.88 -2.45 -5.14
C LYS A 414 -36.42 -2.51 -5.10
N SER A 415 -36.99 -3.02 -4.01
CA SER A 415 -38.44 -3.16 -3.82
C SER A 415 -39.09 -1.97 -3.12
N ASN A 416 -38.28 -1.04 -2.61
CA ASN A 416 -38.66 0.27 -2.07
C ASN A 416 -38.28 1.36 -3.06
#